data_AF-A0A0Q4LGK1-F1
#
_entry.id   AF-A0A0Q4LGK1-F1
#
_cell.length_a   1.000
_cell.length_b   1.000
_cell.length_c   1.000
_cell.angle_alpha   90.00
_cell.angle_beta   90.00
_cell.angle_gamma   90.00
#
_symmetry.space_group_name_H-M   'P 1'
#
loop_
_entity.id
_entity.type
_entity.pdbx_description
1 polymer ?
#
loop_
_entity_poly.entity_id
_entity_poly.type
_entity_poly.pdbx_seq_one_letter_code
_entity_poly.pdbx_strand_id
1 'polypeptide(L)'
;MAKHKIDLLCQHIKIVENSAKGVLNTLSNKFIHDIEDGLEYYAAESVQCKCIITEDVEGFYFAEIEVVNCQEFFKRYLLQEKG
;
A
#
# COMPACT_ATOMS: atom_id res chain seq x y z
N MET A 1 13.02 2.44 -22.95
CA MET A 1 11.71 1.82 -22.63
C MET A 1 11.39 1.84 -21.14
N ALA A 2 12.13 1.19 -20.25
CA ALA A 2 11.82 1.16 -18.80
C ALA A 2 11.72 2.57 -18.16
N LYS A 3 12.69 3.45 -18.43
CA LYS A 3 12.67 4.83 -17.92
C LYS A 3 11.40 5.61 -18.29
N HIS A 4 10.90 5.44 -19.52
CA HIS A 4 9.69 6.12 -19.97
C HIS A 4 8.43 5.58 -19.29
N LYS A 5 8.39 4.28 -18.97
CA LYS A 5 7.28 3.69 -18.19
C LYS A 5 7.26 4.24 -16.76
N ILE A 6 8.42 4.33 -16.12
CA ILE A 6 8.52 4.91 -14.77
C ILE A 6 8.16 6.40 -14.81
N ASP A 7 8.67 7.15 -15.78
CA ASP A 7 8.32 8.55 -15.99
C ASP A 7 6.80 8.75 -16.12
N LEU A 8 6.13 7.94 -16.94
CA LEU A 8 4.67 7.98 -17.08
C LEU A 8 3.94 7.70 -15.76
N LEU A 9 4.38 6.70 -14.98
CA LEU A 9 3.78 6.40 -13.67
C LEU A 9 3.95 7.57 -12.70
N CYS A 10 5.13 8.21 -12.68
CA CYS A 10 5.43 9.35 -11.81
C CYS A 10 4.57 10.59 -12.11
N GLN A 11 3.99 10.69 -13.32
CA GLN A 11 3.06 11.77 -13.68
C GLN A 11 1.67 11.60 -13.05
N HIS A 12 1.30 10.38 -12.62
CA HIS A 12 -0.03 10.05 -12.12
C HIS A 12 -0.06 9.48 -10.71
N ILE A 13 1.07 8.95 -10.21
CA ILE A 13 1.19 8.28 -8.91
C ILE A 13 2.32 8.95 -8.12
N LYS A 14 2.04 9.25 -6.85
CA LYS A 14 3.06 9.78 -5.93
C LYS A 14 3.94 8.64 -5.43
N ILE A 15 5.25 8.89 -5.33
CA ILE A 15 6.21 7.96 -4.74
C ILE A 15 6.39 8.32 -3.26
N VAL A 16 6.43 7.29 -2.42
CA VAL A 16 6.72 7.40 -0.99
C VAL A 16 8.01 6.64 -0.70
N GLU A 17 8.83 7.17 0.21
CA GLU A 17 10.08 6.55 0.61
C GLU A 17 9.91 5.56 1.77
N ASN A 18 10.81 4.59 1.85
CA ASN A 18 10.98 3.77 3.06
C ASN A 18 11.89 4.50 4.05
N SER A 19 11.29 5.21 4.99
CA SER A 19 12.02 5.95 6.02
C SER A 19 12.73 4.99 7.00
N ALA A 20 13.81 5.47 7.64
CA ALA A 20 14.48 4.70 8.70
C ALA A 20 13.52 4.30 9.84
N LYS A 21 12.54 5.17 10.16
CA LYS A 21 11.48 4.84 11.13
C LYS A 21 10.63 3.67 10.64
N GLY A 22 10.23 3.68 9.36
CA GLY A 22 9.47 2.58 8.75
C GLY A 22 10.22 1.26 8.86
N VAL A 23 11.50 1.24 8.49
CA VAL A 23 12.37 0.05 8.61
C VAL A 23 12.44 -0.46 10.05
N LEU A 24 12.68 0.43 11.03
CA LEU A 24 12.76 0.03 12.44
C LEU A 24 11.42 -0.49 12.98
N ASN A 25 10.32 0.10 12.54
CA ASN A 25 8.98 -0.36 12.89
C ASN A 25 8.70 -1.75 12.30
N THR A 26 9.04 -1.98 11.03
CA THR A 26 8.94 -3.29 10.36
C THR A 26 9.68 -4.37 11.14
N LEU A 27 10.94 -4.10 11.52
CA LEU A 27 11.76 -5.04 12.29
C LEU A 27 11.23 -5.31 13.70
N SER A 28 10.50 -4.36 14.28
CA SER A 28 10.00 -4.46 15.67
C SER A 28 8.63 -5.14 15.75
N ASN A 29 7.84 -5.14 14.68
CA ASN A 29 6.52 -5.75 14.64
C ASN A 29 6.62 -7.25 14.34
N LYS A 30 6.38 -8.08 15.37
CA LYS A 30 6.49 -9.54 15.28
C LYS A 30 5.41 -10.22 14.42
N PHE A 31 4.35 -9.49 14.08
CA PHE A 31 3.29 -9.96 13.19
C PHE A 31 3.64 -9.73 11.72
N ILE A 32 4.74 -9.06 11.42
CA ILE A 32 5.23 -8.92 10.07
C ILE A 32 6.20 -10.08 9.81
N HIS A 33 5.81 -10.96 8.91
CA HIS A 33 6.61 -12.13 8.53
C HIS A 33 7.34 -11.93 7.21
N ASP A 34 6.81 -11.10 6.32
CA ASP A 34 7.50 -10.62 5.12
C ASP A 34 7.96 -9.16 5.31
N ILE A 35 9.25 -8.90 5.06
CA ILE A 35 9.81 -7.56 5.18
C ILE A 35 9.23 -6.61 4.14
N GLU A 36 8.87 -7.09 2.95
CA GLU A 36 8.30 -6.26 1.88
C GLU A 36 6.92 -5.72 2.31
N ASP A 37 6.02 -6.58 2.79
CA ASP A 37 4.69 -6.18 3.30
C ASP A 37 4.80 -5.13 4.41
N GLY A 38 5.76 -5.29 5.31
CA GLY A 38 5.95 -4.34 6.40
C GLY A 38 6.46 -2.98 5.94
N LEU A 39 7.36 -2.94 4.95
CA LEU A 39 7.84 -1.68 4.38
C LEU A 39 6.72 -0.96 3.65
N GLU A 40 5.93 -1.69 2.85
CA GLU A 40 4.76 -1.13 2.15
C GLU A 40 3.72 -0.58 3.13
N TYR A 41 3.42 -1.32 4.20
CA TYR A 41 2.51 -0.87 5.26
C TYR A 41 2.96 0.43 5.92
N TYR A 42 4.20 0.51 6.41
CA TYR A 42 4.67 1.72 7.09
C TYR A 42 4.89 2.89 6.13
N ALA A 43 5.19 2.65 4.85
CA ALA A 43 5.20 3.69 3.83
C ALA A 43 3.78 4.27 3.63
N ALA A 44 2.77 3.41 3.48
CA ALA A 44 1.37 3.81 3.34
C ALA A 44 0.86 4.59 4.57
N GLU A 45 1.20 4.12 5.78
CA GLU A 45 0.86 4.78 7.05
C GLU A 45 1.47 6.19 7.15
N SER A 46 2.74 6.34 6.73
CA SER A 46 3.47 7.61 6.84
C SER A 46 2.85 8.77 6.07
N VAL A 47 2.09 8.47 5.01
CA VAL A 47 1.39 9.45 4.18
C VAL A 47 -0.13 9.38 4.33
N GLN A 48 -0.62 8.65 5.32
CA GLN A 48 -2.03 8.51 5.65
C GLN A 48 -2.87 8.01 4.46
N CYS A 49 -2.36 7.00 3.74
CA CYS A 49 -3.15 6.30 2.74
C CYS A 49 -4.46 5.77 3.34
N LYS A 50 -5.55 5.84 2.56
CA LYS A 50 -6.87 5.36 3.01
C LYS A 50 -6.96 3.84 3.02
N CYS A 51 -6.32 3.20 2.04
CA CYS A 51 -6.29 1.76 1.89
C CYS A 51 -5.01 1.32 1.19
N ILE A 52 -4.64 0.05 1.36
CA ILE A 52 -3.66 -0.68 0.55
C ILE A 52 -4.45 -1.55 -0.45
N ILE A 53 -4.01 -1.55 -1.71
CA ILE A 53 -4.64 -2.34 -2.77
C ILE A 53 -3.68 -3.48 -3.14
N THR A 54 -4.06 -4.72 -2.85
CA THR A 54 -3.26 -5.92 -3.13
C THR A 54 -4.14 -7.13 -3.38
N GLU A 55 -3.70 -8.05 -4.24
CA GLU A 55 -4.37 -9.34 -4.41
C GLU A 55 -3.99 -10.36 -3.33
N ASP A 56 -2.90 -10.10 -2.58
CA ASP A 56 -2.51 -10.90 -1.41
C ASP A 56 -2.90 -10.19 -0.11
N VAL A 57 -4.20 -10.13 0.14
CA VAL A 57 -4.76 -9.47 1.33
C VAL A 57 -4.30 -10.14 2.62
N GLU A 58 -4.14 -11.47 2.60
CA GLU A 58 -3.76 -12.26 3.77
C GLU A 58 -2.32 -11.97 4.23
N GLY A 59 -1.43 -11.54 3.33
CA GLY A 59 -0.08 -11.06 3.69
C GLY A 59 -0.10 -9.87 4.67
N PHE A 60 -1.17 -9.08 4.66
CA PHE A 60 -1.32 -7.87 5.48
C PHE A 60 -2.25 -8.05 6.69
N TYR A 61 -2.41 -9.26 7.23
CA TYR A 61 -3.27 -9.52 8.39
C TYR A 61 -2.96 -8.68 9.64
N PHE A 62 -1.76 -8.08 9.69
CA PHE A 62 -1.29 -7.19 10.76
C PHE A 62 -1.67 -5.72 10.56
N ALA A 63 -2.19 -5.35 9.39
CA ALA A 63 -2.44 -3.96 9.03
C ALA A 63 -3.66 -3.37 9.75
N GLU A 64 -3.52 -2.15 10.27
CA GLU A 64 -4.66 -1.36 10.76
C GLU A 64 -5.32 -0.55 9.64
N ILE A 65 -4.56 -0.24 8.59
CA ILE A 65 -5.05 0.40 7.35
C ILE A 65 -5.93 -0.62 6.62
N GLU A 66 -7.02 -0.15 5.98
CA GLU A 66 -7.87 -1.03 5.17
C GLU A 66 -7.05 -1.68 4.05
N VAL A 67 -7.14 -3.00 3.92
CA VAL A 67 -6.51 -3.75 2.82
C VAL A 67 -7.59 -4.41 1.99
N VAL A 68 -7.57 -4.14 0.68
CA VAL A 68 -8.57 -4.62 -0.26
C VAL A 68 -7.91 -5.09 -1.55
N ASN A 69 -8.54 -6.06 -2.21
CA ASN A 69 -8.15 -6.40 -3.58
C ASN A 69 -8.68 -5.39 -4.61
N CYS A 70 -8.26 -5.50 -5.86
CA CYS A 70 -8.66 -4.56 -6.90
C CYS A 70 -10.18 -4.53 -7.07
N GLN A 71 -10.83 -5.69 -7.06
CA GLN A 71 -12.29 -5.77 -7.24
C GLN A 71 -13.03 -5.00 -6.15
N GLU A 72 -12.62 -5.17 -4.90
CA GLU A 72 -13.26 -4.51 -3.77
C GLU A 72 -12.94 -3.02 -3.71
N PHE A 73 -11.72 -2.63 -4.05
CA PHE A 73 -11.38 -1.22 -4.23
C PHE A 73 -12.29 -0.54 -5.27
N PHE A 74 -12.48 -1.17 -6.43
CA PHE A 74 -13.38 -0.64 -7.46
C PHE A 74 -14.80 -0.47 -6.96
N LYS A 75 -15.35 -1.45 -6.24
CA LYS A 75 -16.71 -1.39 -5.68
C LYS A 75 -16.86 -0.29 -4.62
N ARG A 76 -15.89 -0.16 -3.70
CA ARG A 76 -15.99 0.77 -2.56
C ARG A 76 -15.70 2.21 -2.94
N TYR A 77 -14.73 2.44 -3.82
CA TYR A 77 -14.15 3.77 -4.03
C TYR A 77 -14.40 4.35 -5.42
N LEU A 78 -14.64 3.52 -6.43
CA LEU A 78 -14.76 3.99 -7.83
C LEU A 78 -16.19 3.90 -8.36
N LEU A 79 -16.92 2.84 -8.05
CA LEU A 79 -18.32 2.70 -8.43
C LEU A 79 -19.19 3.49 -7.45
N GLN A 80 -19.56 4.72 -7.84
CA GLN A 80 -20.71 5.37 -7.24
C GLN A 80 -21.98 4.74 -7.82
N GLU A 81 -22.65 3.88 -7.05
CA GLU A 81 -24.03 3.52 -7.39
C GLU A 81 -24.86 4.79 -7.33
N LYS A 82 -25.27 5.28 -8.51
CA LYS A 82 -26.34 6.26 -8.60
C LYS A 82 -27.62 5.55 -8.16
N GLY A 83 -28.00 5.74 -6.90
CA GLY A 83 -29.38 5.51 -6.46
C GLY A 83 -30.36 6.40 -7.23
#